data_AF-A0A2V2CX50-F1
#
_entry.id   AF-A0A2V2CX50-F1
#
_cell.length_a   1.000
_cell.length_b   1.000
_cell.length_c   1.000
_cell.angle_alpha   90.00
_cell.angle_beta   90.00
_cell.angle_gamma   90.00
#
_symmetry.space_group_name_H-M   'P 1'
#
loop_
_entity.id
_entity.type
_entity.pdbx_description
1 polymer ?
#
loop_
_entity_poly.entity_id
_entity_poly.type
_entity_poly.pdbx_seq_one_letter_code
_entity_poly.pdbx_strand_id
1 'polypeptide(L)'
;MKCKHSVKLRISLLLLTLAVSFSFLAACSGEGTQNPSRTGSYTISTPAPGTPDTEAQELTYTDITLLSAGDIMYHMTQLNSAYNSDTGTYDFSQNFKYVKNMISAADYAVVNFETTLSNQDEYSAFPNFNSPLSVLDSIKDAGFDMLLFANNHCYDFKKQGFLATLGRFQEYGFEYIGAKTDASEKSYMVKDIKGVKLGLLNYTDTITQPNGQYNTINGITINDGCEELMDIYVRGKEEALYAEVSERIAELKANGAELIILYIHWGDEYKLEPIDGQKTVAQQLCELGVDVIIGSHPHVVEPMEILTSQSDPSHSTICFYSLGNYISNQNRLSFSDLDYDIRPYTENGLMVTLTIRKYSTGDVYVKSIDYTPTWVHRYPDGSGYQYNVVPLPQATSDPASYGLTESDFGVDHAAAALQMTDPVFSAPVLAFNTKMADEIAAFSQAYYDNLKAATAG
;
A
#
# COMPACT_ATOMS: atom_id res chain seq x y z
N MET A 1 26.57 -37.36 52.41
CA MET A 1 25.75 -38.58 52.54
C MET A 1 24.82 -38.66 51.34
N LYS A 2 24.82 -39.80 50.60
CA LYS A 2 23.80 -40.38 49.67
C LYS A 2 23.05 -39.39 48.72
N CYS A 3 22.92 -39.57 47.40
CA CYS A 3 22.55 -40.80 46.71
C CYS A 3 22.67 -40.65 45.16
N LYS A 4 23.05 -41.76 44.52
CA LYS A 4 22.87 -42.26 43.14
C LYS A 4 21.86 -41.51 42.23
N HIS A 5 22.16 -41.36 40.93
CA HIS A 5 21.87 -42.39 39.91
C HIS A 5 22.66 -42.17 38.61
N SER A 6 23.19 -43.28 38.11
CA SER A 6 23.91 -43.47 36.86
C SER A 6 23.03 -44.27 35.90
N VAL A 7 22.97 -43.90 34.62
CA VAL A 7 22.79 -44.86 33.51
C VAL A 7 23.59 -44.38 32.30
N LYS A 8 24.58 -45.19 31.91
CA LYS A 8 25.20 -45.20 30.58
C LYS A 8 24.41 -46.19 29.73
N LEU A 9 24.18 -45.92 28.44
CA LEU A 9 24.45 -46.93 27.40
C LEU A 9 24.63 -46.32 26.01
N ARG A 10 25.52 -46.96 25.27
CA ARG A 10 26.12 -46.60 23.98
C ARG A 10 25.45 -47.37 22.83
N ILE A 11 25.43 -46.70 21.67
CA ILE A 11 25.66 -47.19 20.29
C ILE A 11 24.72 -48.28 19.74
N SER A 12 24.05 -47.96 18.61
CA SER A 12 24.14 -48.76 17.39
C SER A 12 23.77 -47.95 16.14
N LEU A 13 24.68 -48.04 15.17
CA LEU A 13 24.63 -47.59 13.79
C LEU A 13 23.51 -48.32 13.03
N LEU A 14 22.72 -47.64 12.20
CA LEU A 14 22.12 -48.28 11.03
C LEU A 14 21.98 -47.25 9.89
N LEU A 15 22.88 -47.36 8.92
CA LEU A 15 22.77 -46.79 7.58
C LEU A 15 21.69 -47.55 6.83
N LEU A 16 20.70 -46.85 6.26
CA LEU A 16 19.91 -47.37 5.15
C LEU A 16 19.90 -46.34 4.02
N THR A 17 20.80 -46.56 3.08
CA THR A 17 20.82 -45.93 1.76
C THR A 17 19.72 -46.55 0.90
N LEU A 18 18.71 -45.76 0.50
CA LEU A 18 17.78 -46.16 -0.55
C LEU A 18 18.19 -45.48 -1.85
N ALA A 19 18.91 -46.22 -2.68
CA ALA A 19 19.11 -45.88 -4.08
C ALA A 19 17.88 -46.37 -4.85
N VAL A 20 17.13 -45.46 -5.46
CA VAL A 20 16.16 -45.78 -6.51
C VAL A 20 16.62 -45.10 -7.78
N SER A 21 17.03 -45.96 -8.70
CA SER A 21 17.43 -45.72 -10.08
C SER A 21 16.31 -45.05 -10.90
N PHE A 22 16.61 -43.88 -11.47
CA PHE A 22 15.87 -43.30 -12.58
C PHE A 22 16.66 -43.48 -13.87
N SER A 23 16.15 -44.34 -14.75
CA SER A 23 16.55 -44.40 -16.16
C SER A 23 15.29 -44.61 -16.99
N PHE A 24 14.79 -43.56 -17.63
CA PHE A 24 14.26 -43.64 -19.00
C PHE A 24 14.40 -42.25 -19.66
N LEU A 25 15.10 -42.25 -20.77
CA LEU A 25 15.44 -41.12 -21.63
C LEU A 25 14.61 -41.21 -22.92
N ALA A 26 14.42 -40.04 -23.52
CA ALA A 26 13.98 -39.73 -24.89
C ALA A 26 12.45 -39.78 -25.14
N ALA A 27 11.74 -38.65 -25.30
CA ALA A 27 11.84 -37.53 -26.25
C ALA A 27 10.94 -37.71 -27.49
N CYS A 28 9.98 -36.78 -27.63
CA CYS A 28 9.41 -36.23 -28.88
C CYS A 28 8.61 -34.98 -28.43
N SER A 29 9.17 -33.77 -28.58
CA SER A 29 8.95 -32.83 -29.70
C SER A 29 7.50 -32.36 -29.83
N GLY A 30 7.28 -31.06 -29.68
CA GLY A 30 6.08 -30.40 -30.20
C GLY A 30 5.56 -29.23 -29.37
N GLU A 31 5.87 -28.03 -29.85
CA GLU A 31 4.99 -26.86 -29.88
C GLU A 31 4.70 -26.10 -28.58
N GLY A 32 5.00 -24.80 -28.65
CA GLY A 32 4.66 -23.83 -27.63
C GLY A 32 3.15 -23.76 -27.42
N THR A 33 2.77 -23.59 -26.16
CA THR A 33 1.38 -23.28 -25.80
C THR A 33 1.36 -21.97 -25.06
N GLN A 34 0.81 -20.99 -25.76
CA GLN A 34 0.33 -19.74 -25.23
C GLN A 34 -0.68 -20.01 -24.10
N ASN A 35 -0.71 -19.08 -23.15
CA ASN A 35 -1.79 -18.88 -22.19
C ASN A 35 -3.16 -19.06 -22.87
N PRO A 36 -4.02 -20.00 -22.45
CA PRO A 36 -5.42 -19.92 -22.78
C PRO A 36 -6.07 -18.90 -21.84
N SER A 37 -6.40 -17.74 -22.40
CA SER A 37 -7.46 -16.88 -21.88
C SER A 37 -8.68 -17.73 -21.57
N ARG A 38 -9.09 -17.77 -20.30
CA ARG A 38 -10.24 -18.55 -19.84
C ARG A 38 -11.53 -17.77 -20.08
N THR A 39 -11.90 -17.60 -21.34
CA THR A 39 -13.29 -17.29 -21.73
C THR A 39 -13.94 -18.58 -22.20
N GLY A 40 -14.49 -19.35 -21.26
CA GLY A 40 -15.26 -20.56 -21.53
C GLY A 40 -16.71 -20.37 -21.12
N SER A 41 -17.54 -19.92 -22.06
CA SER A 41 -19.00 -20.03 -21.96
C SER A 41 -19.38 -21.50 -22.17
N TYR A 42 -20.10 -22.09 -21.23
CA TYR A 42 -20.75 -23.39 -21.41
C TYR A 42 -22.21 -23.15 -21.79
N THR A 43 -22.61 -23.63 -22.98
CA THR A 43 -24.02 -23.68 -23.38
C THR A 43 -24.46 -25.13 -23.50
N ILE A 44 -25.41 -25.55 -22.67
CA ILE A 44 -26.25 -26.72 -22.94
C ILE A 44 -27.65 -26.19 -23.21
N SER A 45 -28.21 -26.51 -24.39
CA SER A 45 -29.58 -26.17 -24.72
C SER A 45 -30.29 -27.38 -25.33
N THR A 46 -31.49 -27.70 -24.82
CA THR A 46 -32.71 -27.75 -25.63
C THR A 46 -33.96 -27.70 -24.74
N PRO A 47 -35.08 -27.13 -25.22
CA PRO A 47 -36.09 -26.51 -24.38
C PRO A 47 -37.37 -27.33 -24.22
N ALA A 48 -38.08 -27.09 -23.12
CA ALA A 48 -39.50 -27.42 -22.97
C ALA A 48 -40.33 -26.14 -23.15
N PRO A 49 -41.48 -26.17 -23.86
CA PRO A 49 -42.30 -24.98 -24.05
C PRO A 49 -43.27 -24.77 -22.89
N GLY A 50 -43.28 -23.57 -22.31
CA GLY A 50 -44.46 -23.04 -21.63
C GLY A 50 -44.22 -22.24 -20.36
N THR A 51 -43.88 -20.96 -20.51
CA THR A 51 -44.39 -19.80 -19.74
C THR A 51 -43.85 -18.52 -20.39
N PRO A 52 -44.47 -17.33 -20.21
CA PRO A 52 -43.83 -16.08 -20.60
C PRO A 52 -42.50 -16.00 -19.85
N ASP A 53 -41.41 -16.00 -20.61
CA ASP A 53 -40.06 -15.87 -20.09
C ASP A 53 -39.95 -14.44 -19.53
N THR A 54 -40.17 -14.31 -18.23
CA THR A 54 -39.70 -13.13 -17.50
C THR A 54 -38.19 -13.32 -17.47
N GLU A 55 -37.49 -12.80 -18.47
CA GLU A 55 -36.04 -12.84 -18.57
C GLU A 55 -35.48 -12.37 -17.22
N ALA A 56 -34.96 -13.31 -16.42
CA ALA A 56 -34.52 -13.00 -15.07
C ALA A 56 -33.43 -11.94 -15.18
N GLN A 57 -33.63 -10.76 -14.58
CA GLN A 57 -32.63 -9.70 -14.59
C GLN A 57 -31.33 -10.24 -14.00
N GLU A 58 -30.33 -10.46 -14.86
CA GLU A 58 -29.01 -10.94 -14.47
C GLU A 58 -28.34 -9.90 -13.56
N LEU A 59 -27.83 -10.35 -12.42
CA LEU A 59 -27.10 -9.48 -11.51
C LEU A 59 -25.73 -9.17 -12.09
N THR A 60 -25.61 -8.03 -12.78
CA THR A 60 -24.36 -7.56 -13.38
C THR A 60 -23.53 -6.72 -12.40
N TYR A 61 -22.22 -6.64 -12.63
CA TYR A 61 -21.28 -5.89 -11.80
C TYR A 61 -20.12 -5.31 -12.61
N THR A 62 -19.44 -4.33 -12.02
CA THR A 62 -18.15 -3.79 -12.46
C THR A 62 -17.12 -3.99 -11.36
N ASP A 63 -15.94 -4.53 -11.70
CA ASP A 63 -14.79 -4.62 -10.80
C ASP A 63 -13.74 -3.58 -11.23
N ILE A 64 -13.16 -2.89 -10.25
CA ILE A 64 -12.00 -2.01 -10.41
C ILE A 64 -10.87 -2.43 -9.47
N THR A 65 -9.64 -2.04 -9.78
CA THR A 65 -8.48 -2.24 -8.90
C THR A 65 -7.86 -0.92 -8.45
N LEU A 66 -7.70 -0.77 -7.13
CA LEU A 66 -6.96 0.33 -6.51
C LEU A 66 -5.67 -0.21 -5.90
N LEU A 67 -4.52 0.22 -6.39
CA LEU A 67 -3.22 -0.11 -5.80
C LEU A 67 -2.75 1.02 -4.90
N SER A 68 -2.25 0.70 -3.72
CA SER A 68 -1.60 1.63 -2.79
C SER A 68 -0.23 1.12 -2.37
N ALA A 69 0.75 2.02 -2.35
CA ALA A 69 2.11 1.75 -1.92
C ALA A 69 2.55 2.74 -0.82
N GLY A 70 3.52 2.31 -0.01
CA GLY A 70 4.04 3.10 1.11
C GLY A 70 4.98 4.26 0.71
N ASP A 71 5.96 4.54 1.56
CA ASP A 71 6.71 5.81 1.51
C ASP A 71 7.71 5.88 0.36
N ILE A 72 7.62 6.94 -0.45
CA ILE A 72 8.68 7.35 -1.38
C ILE A 72 9.48 8.49 -0.75
N MET A 73 10.72 8.19 -0.39
CA MET A 73 11.65 9.14 0.22
C MET A 73 13.08 8.95 -0.33
N TYR A 74 13.76 10.05 -0.64
CA TYR A 74 15.07 10.00 -1.29
C TYR A 74 16.19 10.52 -0.38
N HIS A 75 17.11 9.63 0.00
CA HIS A 75 18.29 9.98 0.76
C HIS A 75 19.46 10.38 -0.15
N MET A 76 20.47 11.03 0.43
CA MET A 76 21.61 11.58 -0.32
C MET A 76 22.34 10.52 -1.17
N THR A 77 22.43 9.27 -0.69
CA THR A 77 23.04 8.20 -1.49
C THR A 77 22.23 7.85 -2.73
N GLN A 78 20.89 7.88 -2.66
CA GLN A 78 20.01 7.68 -3.82
C GLN A 78 20.14 8.85 -4.79
N LEU A 79 20.17 10.09 -4.29
CA LEU A 79 20.35 11.28 -5.12
C LEU A 79 21.70 11.25 -5.85
N ASN A 80 22.79 10.96 -5.15
CA ASN A 80 24.13 10.84 -5.73
C ASN A 80 24.21 9.71 -6.76
N SER A 81 23.50 8.61 -6.52
CA SER A 81 23.46 7.44 -7.41
C SER A 81 22.70 7.71 -8.71
N ALA A 82 21.66 8.53 -8.65
CA ALA A 82 20.88 8.92 -9.82
C ALA A 82 21.55 10.02 -10.65
N TYR A 83 22.57 10.72 -10.11
CA TYR A 83 23.20 11.84 -10.79
C TYR A 83 24.20 11.38 -11.84
N ASN A 84 24.00 11.84 -13.08
CA ASN A 84 24.93 11.66 -14.19
C ASN A 84 25.81 12.93 -14.34
N SER A 85 27.10 12.80 -14.04
CA SER A 85 28.07 13.92 -14.10
C SER A 85 28.37 14.41 -15.52
N ASP A 86 28.19 13.56 -16.53
CA ASP A 86 28.49 13.92 -17.92
C ASP A 86 27.38 14.79 -18.53
N THR A 87 26.13 14.58 -18.09
CA THR A 87 24.96 15.32 -18.58
C THR A 87 24.46 16.39 -17.60
N GLY A 88 24.82 16.29 -16.32
CA GLY A 88 24.31 17.15 -15.25
C GLY A 88 22.85 16.87 -14.90
N THR A 89 22.35 15.66 -15.15
CA THR A 89 20.94 15.28 -14.96
C THR A 89 20.79 14.12 -13.98
N TYR A 90 19.57 13.94 -13.45
CA TYR A 90 19.24 12.84 -12.55
C TYR A 90 18.35 11.80 -13.24
N ASP A 91 18.68 10.51 -13.12
CA ASP A 91 17.90 9.38 -13.65
C ASP A 91 17.48 8.43 -12.53
N PHE A 92 16.17 8.31 -12.32
CA PHE A 92 15.54 7.44 -11.32
C PHE A 92 14.80 6.25 -11.94
N SER A 93 14.96 5.99 -13.24
CA SER A 93 14.22 4.96 -13.99
C SER A 93 14.40 3.54 -13.45
N GLN A 94 15.51 3.26 -12.76
CA GLN A 94 15.77 1.93 -12.19
C GLN A 94 14.89 1.64 -10.96
N ASN A 95 14.40 2.66 -10.26
CA ASN A 95 13.69 2.53 -9.00
C ASN A 95 12.49 1.59 -9.08
N PHE A 96 11.71 1.68 -10.17
CA PHE A 96 10.45 0.93 -10.31
C PHE A 96 10.50 -0.14 -11.40
N LYS A 97 11.70 -0.44 -11.94
CA LYS A 97 11.90 -1.34 -13.07
C LYS A 97 11.15 -2.66 -12.95
N TYR A 98 11.15 -3.28 -11.77
CA TYR A 98 10.58 -4.61 -11.54
C TYR A 98 9.11 -4.61 -11.09
N VAL A 99 8.57 -3.45 -10.74
CA VAL A 99 7.21 -3.29 -10.20
C VAL A 99 6.29 -2.48 -11.11
N LYS A 100 6.85 -1.77 -12.11
CA LYS A 100 6.11 -0.96 -13.09
C LYS A 100 4.88 -1.66 -13.65
N ASN A 101 5.02 -2.90 -14.15
CA ASN A 101 3.89 -3.63 -14.74
C ASN A 101 2.78 -3.96 -13.73
N MET A 102 3.11 -4.08 -12.43
CA MET A 102 2.11 -4.32 -11.39
C MET A 102 1.36 -3.04 -11.06
N ILE A 103 2.07 -1.92 -10.97
CA ILE A 103 1.49 -0.59 -10.72
C ILE A 103 0.59 -0.19 -11.90
N SER A 104 1.12 -0.20 -13.13
CA SER A 104 0.40 0.24 -14.33
C SER A 104 -0.76 -0.67 -14.75
N ALA A 105 -0.89 -1.85 -14.14
CA ALA A 105 -2.02 -2.75 -14.37
C ALA A 105 -3.22 -2.43 -13.46
N ALA A 106 -3.04 -1.63 -12.41
CA ALA A 106 -4.15 -1.15 -11.60
C ALA A 106 -4.99 -0.13 -12.38
N ASP A 107 -6.29 -0.07 -12.10
CA ASP A 107 -7.15 0.96 -12.67
C ASP A 107 -6.88 2.35 -12.08
N TYR A 108 -6.32 2.37 -10.85
CA TYR A 108 -5.86 3.58 -10.20
C TYR A 108 -4.77 3.23 -9.17
N ALA A 109 -3.66 3.95 -9.18
CA ALA A 109 -2.52 3.70 -8.28
C ALA A 109 -2.14 4.94 -7.46
N VAL A 110 -1.98 4.75 -6.15
CA VAL A 110 -1.74 5.80 -5.15
C VAL A 110 -0.45 5.50 -4.38
N VAL A 111 0.35 6.53 -4.06
CA VAL A 111 1.57 6.37 -3.27
C VAL A 111 1.85 7.57 -2.36
N ASN A 112 2.47 7.33 -1.20
CA ASN A 112 2.90 8.41 -0.31
C ASN A 112 4.16 9.09 -0.84
N PHE A 113 4.09 10.40 -1.08
CA PHE A 113 5.21 11.20 -1.55
C PHE A 113 5.81 11.99 -0.39
N GLU A 114 6.85 11.45 0.23
CA GLU A 114 7.41 11.93 1.50
C GLU A 114 8.72 12.69 1.27
N THR A 115 8.65 13.71 0.42
CA THR A 115 9.75 14.64 0.12
C THR A 115 9.18 15.94 -0.46
N THR A 116 10.01 16.98 -0.61
CA THR A 116 9.59 18.23 -1.28
C THR A 116 10.31 18.45 -2.60
N LEU A 117 9.76 19.33 -3.43
CA LEU A 117 10.28 19.75 -4.74
C LEU A 117 10.41 21.27 -4.79
N SER A 118 11.22 21.83 -3.88
CA SER A 118 11.21 23.26 -3.53
C SER A 118 11.89 24.20 -4.54
N ASN A 119 12.35 23.69 -5.68
CA ASN A 119 13.06 24.45 -6.74
C ASN A 119 14.35 25.17 -6.29
N GLN A 120 14.91 24.81 -5.13
CA GLN A 120 16.22 25.32 -4.72
C GLN A 120 17.34 24.62 -5.53
N ASP A 121 18.41 25.35 -5.84
CA ASP A 121 19.56 24.84 -6.61
C ASP A 121 20.31 23.68 -5.91
N GLU A 122 19.91 23.34 -4.68
CA GLU A 122 20.50 22.27 -3.87
C GLU A 122 19.45 21.25 -3.44
N TYR A 123 19.68 19.99 -3.81
CA TYR A 123 18.90 18.86 -3.32
C TYR A 123 19.42 18.40 -1.96
N SER A 124 18.53 17.92 -1.12
CA SER A 124 18.82 17.54 0.26
C SER A 124 18.06 16.29 0.67
N ALA A 125 18.55 15.66 1.74
CA ALA A 125 17.94 14.52 2.39
C ALA A 125 17.70 14.87 3.86
N PHE A 126 17.56 13.86 4.74
CA PHE A 126 17.41 14.04 6.18
C PHE A 126 18.34 15.15 6.74
N PRO A 127 17.81 16.09 7.55
CA PRO A 127 16.44 16.12 8.10
C PRO A 127 15.38 16.81 7.23
N ASN A 128 15.77 17.52 6.16
CA ASN A 128 14.84 18.25 5.29
C ASN A 128 15.00 17.77 3.85
N PHE A 129 14.03 17.02 3.34
CA PHE A 129 14.09 16.36 2.04
C PHE A 129 13.69 17.29 0.90
N ASN A 130 14.54 17.38 -0.11
CA ASN A 130 14.31 18.12 -1.35
C ASN A 130 14.84 17.31 -2.53
N SER A 131 13.96 16.82 -3.39
CA SER A 131 14.29 15.90 -4.47
C SER A 131 14.32 16.57 -5.85
N PRO A 132 15.09 16.04 -6.82
CA PRO A 132 15.02 16.46 -8.21
C PRO A 132 13.66 16.19 -8.84
N LEU A 133 13.23 17.01 -9.80
CA LEU A 133 11.95 16.82 -10.49
C LEU A 133 11.86 15.49 -11.25
N SER A 134 12.99 14.90 -11.65
CA SER A 134 12.99 13.61 -12.36
C SER A 134 12.51 12.43 -11.51
N VAL A 135 12.33 12.59 -10.20
CA VAL A 135 11.59 11.60 -9.41
C VAL A 135 10.14 11.49 -9.89
N LEU A 136 9.49 12.62 -10.23
CA LEU A 136 8.13 12.64 -10.76
C LEU A 136 8.04 11.95 -12.11
N ASP A 137 9.04 12.11 -12.98
CA ASP A 137 9.12 11.37 -14.25
C ASP A 137 9.12 9.86 -14.01
N SER A 138 9.95 9.38 -13.06
CA SER A 138 10.03 7.95 -12.74
C SER A 138 8.75 7.40 -12.10
N ILE A 139 8.09 8.19 -11.23
CA ILE A 139 6.84 7.81 -10.57
C ILE A 139 5.70 7.75 -11.60
N LYS A 140 5.65 8.71 -12.53
CA LYS A 140 4.65 8.74 -13.59
C LYS A 140 4.84 7.58 -14.57
N ASP A 141 6.09 7.32 -14.96
CA ASP A 141 6.44 6.19 -15.83
C ASP A 141 6.13 4.84 -15.19
N ALA A 142 6.26 4.73 -13.86
CA ALA A 142 5.87 3.53 -13.13
C ALA A 142 4.35 3.26 -13.18
N GLY A 143 3.54 4.30 -13.40
CA GLY A 143 2.09 4.20 -13.54
C GLY A 143 1.28 4.67 -12.32
N PHE A 144 1.87 5.44 -11.41
CA PHE A 144 1.12 6.05 -10.32
C PHE A 144 0.27 7.23 -10.82
N ASP A 145 -0.96 7.32 -10.32
CA ASP A 145 -1.93 8.36 -10.69
C ASP A 145 -1.99 9.49 -9.66
N MET A 146 -1.90 9.14 -8.37
CA MET A 146 -2.07 10.07 -7.26
C MET A 146 -0.95 10.02 -6.23
N LEU A 147 -0.58 11.20 -5.75
CA LEU A 147 0.41 11.40 -4.69
C LEU A 147 -0.29 11.88 -3.41
N LEU A 148 0.00 11.20 -2.30
CA LEU A 148 -0.41 11.63 -0.97
C LEU A 148 0.65 12.60 -0.43
N PHE A 149 0.22 13.75 0.08
CA PHE A 149 1.15 14.81 0.53
C PHE A 149 0.89 15.31 1.95
N ALA A 150 -0.18 14.87 2.63
CA ALA A 150 -0.22 14.99 4.08
C ALA A 150 0.69 13.91 4.67
N ASN A 151 1.93 14.30 4.94
CA ASN A 151 2.93 13.57 5.70
C ASN A 151 3.84 14.54 6.46
N ASN A 152 4.69 14.05 7.35
CA ASN A 152 5.54 14.90 8.21
C ASN A 152 6.56 15.73 7.41
N HIS A 153 6.97 15.28 6.23
CA HIS A 153 7.96 15.95 5.38
C HIS A 153 7.37 16.96 4.38
N CYS A 154 6.05 17.11 4.32
CA CYS A 154 5.39 18.03 3.38
C CYS A 154 5.79 19.50 3.58
N TYR A 155 6.29 19.83 4.77
CA TYR A 155 6.59 21.19 5.20
C TYR A 155 8.09 21.45 5.46
N ASP A 156 8.98 20.55 4.99
CA ASP A 156 10.44 20.65 5.20
C ASP A 156 11.04 21.99 4.73
N PHE A 157 10.49 22.53 3.64
CA PHE A 157 10.90 23.82 3.07
C PHE A 157 9.84 24.92 3.27
N LYS A 158 9.03 24.76 4.33
CA LYS A 158 7.97 25.67 4.77
C LYS A 158 6.98 25.96 3.63
N LYS A 159 6.23 27.06 3.72
CA LYS A 159 5.22 27.44 2.72
C LYS A 159 5.76 27.54 1.29
N GLN A 160 7.00 28.02 1.09
CA GLN A 160 7.57 28.12 -0.25
C GLN A 160 7.77 26.72 -0.86
N GLY A 161 8.39 25.80 -0.13
CA GLY A 161 8.61 24.43 -0.61
C GLY A 161 7.32 23.65 -0.76
N PHE A 162 6.39 23.80 0.19
CA PHE A 162 5.06 23.19 0.15
C PHE A 162 4.31 23.59 -1.12
N LEU A 163 4.13 24.89 -1.37
CA LEU A 163 3.40 25.39 -2.55
C LEU A 163 4.13 25.09 -3.86
N ALA A 164 5.48 25.15 -3.87
CA ALA A 164 6.26 24.76 -5.04
C ALA A 164 6.01 23.28 -5.39
N THR A 165 6.00 22.40 -4.40
CA THR A 165 5.76 20.95 -4.59
C THR A 165 4.38 20.69 -5.18
N LEU A 166 3.33 21.33 -4.65
CA LEU A 166 1.98 21.23 -5.21
C LEU A 166 1.91 21.71 -6.66
N GLY A 167 2.58 22.83 -6.97
CA GLY A 167 2.69 23.31 -8.35
C GLY A 167 3.37 22.30 -9.29
N ARG A 168 4.37 21.55 -8.81
CA ARG A 168 5.02 20.49 -9.60
C ARG A 168 4.11 19.28 -9.82
N PHE A 169 3.32 18.87 -8.83
CA PHE A 169 2.32 17.82 -9.03
C PHE A 169 1.34 18.20 -10.14
N GLN A 170 0.85 19.44 -10.13
CA GLN A 170 -0.05 19.96 -11.18
C GLN A 170 0.63 20.00 -12.55
N GLU A 171 1.87 20.49 -12.63
CA GLU A 171 2.65 20.57 -13.87
C GLU A 171 2.89 19.18 -14.50
N TYR A 172 3.14 18.16 -13.67
CA TYR A 172 3.36 16.79 -14.09
C TYR A 172 2.06 15.98 -14.27
N GLY A 173 0.91 16.58 -14.00
CA GLY A 173 -0.40 15.95 -14.16
C GLY A 173 -0.65 14.81 -13.17
N PHE A 174 -0.20 14.98 -11.92
CA PHE A 174 -0.60 14.12 -10.81
C PHE A 174 -1.86 14.66 -10.13
N GLU A 175 -2.76 13.75 -9.77
CA GLU A 175 -3.76 14.03 -8.77
C GLU A 175 -3.11 13.99 -7.39
N TYR A 176 -3.57 14.80 -6.43
CA TYR A 176 -3.05 14.78 -5.07
C TYR A 176 -4.12 15.18 -4.06
N ILE A 177 -3.94 14.74 -2.81
CA ILE A 177 -4.78 15.08 -1.65
C ILE A 177 -3.90 15.26 -0.39
N GLY A 178 -4.49 15.75 0.70
CA GLY A 178 -3.80 16.04 1.96
C GLY A 178 -3.23 17.45 2.04
N ALA A 179 -3.37 18.22 0.96
CA ALA A 179 -2.79 19.54 0.81
C ALA A 179 -3.59 20.37 -0.20
N LYS A 180 -3.62 21.68 0.02
CA LYS A 180 -4.39 22.66 -0.78
C LYS A 180 -3.49 23.84 -1.18
N THR A 181 -3.74 24.44 -2.32
CA THR A 181 -3.09 25.70 -2.72
C THR A 181 -3.83 26.93 -2.21
N ASP A 182 -5.12 26.77 -1.91
CA ASP A 182 -6.00 27.80 -1.37
C ASP A 182 -6.95 27.18 -0.32
N ALA A 183 -7.20 27.89 0.78
CA ALA A 183 -8.00 27.38 1.89
C ALA A 183 -9.49 27.14 1.53
N SER A 184 -9.97 27.70 0.42
CA SER A 184 -11.31 27.45 -0.11
C SER A 184 -11.43 26.17 -0.94
N GLU A 185 -10.30 25.53 -1.29
CA GLU A 185 -10.29 24.24 -1.97
C GLU A 185 -10.83 23.11 -1.07
N LYS A 186 -11.37 22.07 -1.71
CA LYS A 186 -11.84 20.88 -0.99
C LYS A 186 -10.63 20.10 -0.47
N SER A 187 -10.71 19.59 0.76
CA SER A 187 -9.71 18.70 1.37
C SER A 187 -9.96 17.21 1.07
N TYR A 188 -10.72 16.91 0.02
CA TYR A 188 -11.10 15.54 -0.35
C TYR A 188 -11.27 15.41 -1.86
N MET A 189 -11.24 14.18 -2.36
CA MET A 189 -11.53 13.86 -3.76
C MET A 189 -12.64 12.81 -3.87
N VAL A 190 -13.52 12.97 -4.87
CA VAL A 190 -14.37 11.87 -5.34
C VAL A 190 -13.86 11.43 -6.70
N LYS A 191 -13.24 10.25 -6.75
CA LYS A 191 -12.66 9.69 -7.97
C LYS A 191 -13.61 8.68 -8.60
N ASP A 192 -14.04 8.95 -9.82
CA ASP A 192 -14.82 8.00 -10.64
C ASP A 192 -13.86 7.11 -11.44
N ILE A 193 -13.87 5.82 -11.14
CA ILE A 193 -13.08 4.79 -11.84
C ILE A 193 -14.08 3.81 -12.44
N LYS A 194 -14.23 3.85 -13.77
CA LYS A 194 -15.16 2.98 -14.52
C LYS A 194 -16.60 2.97 -13.95
N GLY A 195 -17.07 4.09 -13.40
CA GLY A 195 -18.41 4.23 -12.81
C GLY A 195 -18.51 3.87 -11.33
N VAL A 196 -17.42 3.49 -10.67
CA VAL A 196 -17.32 3.31 -9.21
C VAL A 196 -16.70 4.57 -8.61
N LYS A 197 -17.39 5.21 -7.67
CA LYS A 197 -16.96 6.50 -7.09
C LYS A 197 -16.34 6.32 -5.72
N LEU A 198 -15.02 6.50 -5.63
CA LEU A 198 -14.27 6.42 -4.39
C LEU A 198 -14.13 7.82 -3.77
N GLY A 199 -14.47 7.94 -2.49
CA GLY A 199 -14.16 9.11 -1.68
C GLY A 199 -12.79 8.96 -1.03
N LEU A 200 -11.89 9.93 -1.24
CA LEU A 200 -10.49 9.85 -0.83
C LEU A 200 -10.14 11.02 0.10
N LEU A 201 -9.50 10.70 1.23
CA LEU A 201 -9.00 11.63 2.25
C LEU A 201 -7.53 11.31 2.56
N ASN A 202 -6.74 12.32 2.95
CA ASN A 202 -5.37 12.11 3.42
C ASN A 202 -5.04 13.06 4.58
N TYR A 203 -4.59 12.52 5.71
CA TYR A 203 -4.23 13.29 6.89
C TYR A 203 -2.85 12.94 7.43
N THR A 204 -2.21 13.86 8.14
CA THR A 204 -0.99 13.59 8.93
C THR A 204 -1.09 14.20 10.32
N ASP A 205 -0.39 13.61 11.29
CA ASP A 205 -0.36 14.17 12.63
C ASP A 205 0.64 15.35 12.77
N THR A 206 0.42 16.17 13.80
CA THR A 206 1.29 17.26 14.26
C THR A 206 1.26 17.32 15.78
N ILE A 207 2.18 18.06 16.39
CA ILE A 207 2.15 18.37 17.83
C ILE A 207 2.08 19.88 18.06
N THR A 208 1.51 20.31 19.18
CA THR A 208 1.57 21.73 19.60
C THR A 208 2.87 21.99 20.38
N GLN A 209 3.53 23.12 20.14
CA GLN A 209 4.69 23.55 20.92
C GLN A 209 4.37 23.62 22.43
N PRO A 210 5.37 23.44 23.31
CA PRO A 210 5.17 23.54 24.76
C PRO A 210 4.57 24.86 25.25
N ASN A 211 4.81 25.96 24.51
CA ASN A 211 4.23 27.29 24.80
C ASN A 211 2.76 27.42 24.35
N GLY A 212 2.20 26.43 23.65
CA GLY A 212 0.84 26.43 23.12
C GLY A 212 0.61 27.34 21.91
N GLN A 213 1.65 27.97 21.36
CA GLN A 213 1.49 29.07 20.39
C GLN A 213 1.30 28.60 18.95
N TYR A 214 2.04 27.56 18.55
CA TYR A 214 2.04 27.05 17.18
C TYR A 214 2.06 25.53 17.18
N ASN A 215 1.52 24.95 16.11
CA ASN A 215 1.74 23.56 15.79
C ASN A 215 3.09 23.38 15.07
N THR A 216 3.66 22.19 15.21
CA THR A 216 4.90 21.79 14.56
C THR A 216 4.74 20.44 13.91
N ILE A 217 5.08 20.38 12.63
CA ILE A 217 5.18 19.13 11.89
C ILE A 217 6.66 18.84 11.64
N ASN A 218 7.10 17.63 11.94
CA ASN A 218 8.52 17.24 11.88
C ASN A 218 9.48 18.21 12.62
N GLY A 219 9.02 18.79 13.74
CA GLY A 219 9.79 19.80 14.49
C GLY A 219 9.86 21.19 13.86
N ILE A 220 9.30 21.41 12.68
CA ILE A 220 9.25 22.70 11.99
C ILE A 220 7.99 23.46 12.43
N THR A 221 8.18 24.71 12.86
CA THR A 221 7.07 25.57 13.30
C THR A 221 6.23 26.05 12.12
N ILE A 222 4.92 25.84 12.20
CA ILE A 222 3.96 26.34 11.21
C ILE A 222 3.47 27.72 11.67
N ASN A 223 3.99 28.79 11.09
CA ASN A 223 3.70 30.17 11.52
C ASN A 223 3.52 31.19 10.39
N ASP A 224 3.26 30.72 9.17
CA ASP A 224 3.11 31.55 7.95
C ASP A 224 1.75 31.33 7.25
N GLY A 225 0.78 30.78 8.00
CA GLY A 225 -0.57 30.50 7.53
C GLY A 225 -0.72 29.23 6.70
N CYS A 226 0.33 28.41 6.57
CA CYS A 226 0.21 27.15 5.80
C CYS A 226 -0.64 26.07 6.51
N GLU A 227 -0.97 26.25 7.78
CA GLU A 227 -1.73 25.28 8.58
C GLU A 227 -3.10 24.96 7.97
N GLU A 228 -3.85 25.96 7.50
CA GLU A 228 -5.17 25.77 6.86
C GLU A 228 -5.09 25.08 5.48
N LEU A 229 -3.89 25.02 4.91
CA LEU A 229 -3.61 24.40 3.62
C LEU A 229 -3.21 22.95 3.73
N MET A 230 -2.90 22.46 4.94
CA MET A 230 -2.49 21.08 5.19
C MET A 230 -3.61 20.35 5.92
N ASP A 231 -3.91 19.14 5.49
CA ASP A 231 -4.90 18.30 6.18
C ASP A 231 -4.18 17.60 7.34
N ILE A 232 -4.07 18.31 8.47
CA ILE A 232 -3.31 17.90 9.66
C ILE A 232 -4.22 17.76 10.88
N TYR A 233 -3.82 16.94 11.85
CA TYR A 233 -4.45 16.90 13.16
C TYR A 233 -3.44 16.88 14.30
N VAL A 234 -3.82 17.43 15.45
CA VAL A 234 -2.93 17.52 16.61
C VAL A 234 -3.05 16.26 17.48
N ARG A 235 -1.94 15.56 17.72
CA ARG A 235 -1.88 14.44 18.68
C ARG A 235 -2.36 14.90 20.07
N GLY A 236 -3.24 14.12 20.69
CA GLY A 236 -3.90 14.43 21.96
C GLY A 236 -5.10 15.38 21.85
N LYS A 237 -5.51 15.77 20.63
CA LYS A 237 -6.70 16.61 20.34
C LYS A 237 -7.50 16.06 19.15
N GLU A 238 -7.62 14.74 19.07
CA GLU A 238 -8.20 14.02 17.94
C GLU A 238 -9.69 14.30 17.73
N GLU A 239 -10.41 14.84 18.72
CA GLU A 239 -11.81 15.27 18.56
C GLU A 239 -12.02 16.25 17.41
N ALA A 240 -11.02 17.11 17.13
CA ALA A 240 -11.08 18.01 15.98
C ALA A 240 -10.98 17.25 14.64
N LEU A 241 -10.11 16.23 14.58
CA LEU A 241 -10.02 15.33 13.42
C LEU A 241 -11.35 14.62 13.21
N TYR A 242 -11.94 14.07 14.26
CA TYR A 242 -13.19 13.30 14.13
C TYR A 242 -14.36 14.16 13.64
N ALA A 243 -14.47 15.40 14.15
CA ALA A 243 -15.46 16.35 13.69
C ALA A 243 -15.27 16.69 12.20
N GLU A 244 -14.03 17.00 11.79
CA GLU A 244 -13.72 17.32 10.41
C GLU A 244 -13.98 16.14 9.47
N VAL A 245 -13.48 14.94 9.81
CA VAL A 245 -13.68 13.73 9.00
C VAL A 245 -15.17 13.39 8.88
N SER A 246 -15.96 13.57 9.93
CA SER A 246 -17.42 13.39 9.88
C SER A 246 -18.07 14.33 8.86
N GLU A 247 -17.69 15.61 8.86
CA GLU A 247 -18.15 16.59 7.86
C GLU A 247 -17.71 16.20 6.45
N ARG A 248 -16.45 15.78 6.26
CA ARG A 248 -15.94 15.34 4.95
C ARG A 248 -16.62 14.08 4.45
N ILE A 249 -16.94 13.12 5.31
CA ILE A 249 -17.71 11.93 4.95
C ILE A 249 -19.10 12.32 4.45
N ALA A 250 -19.77 13.26 5.12
CA ALA A 250 -21.07 13.75 4.68
C ALA A 250 -20.97 14.44 3.30
N GLU A 251 -19.95 15.27 3.09
CA GLU A 251 -19.68 15.93 1.81
C GLU A 251 -19.36 14.93 0.70
N LEU A 252 -18.48 13.95 0.96
CA LEU A 252 -18.15 12.86 0.04
C LEU A 252 -19.40 12.11 -0.41
N LYS A 253 -20.24 11.69 0.54
CA LYS A 253 -21.51 11.01 0.25
C LYS A 253 -22.47 11.90 -0.54
N ALA A 254 -22.57 13.19 -0.20
CA ALA A 254 -23.38 14.16 -0.95
C ALA A 254 -22.89 14.39 -2.39
N ASN A 255 -21.59 14.18 -2.64
CA ASN A 255 -20.98 14.22 -3.98
C ASN A 255 -20.96 12.84 -4.67
N GLY A 256 -21.61 11.84 -4.07
CA GLY A 256 -21.82 10.53 -4.66
C GLY A 256 -20.67 9.54 -4.47
N ALA A 257 -19.82 9.73 -3.45
CA ALA A 257 -18.89 8.68 -3.03
C ALA A 257 -19.67 7.46 -2.53
N GLU A 258 -19.22 6.28 -2.96
CA GLU A 258 -19.86 4.98 -2.69
C GLU A 258 -19.01 4.13 -1.72
N LEU A 259 -17.72 4.45 -1.62
CA LEU A 259 -16.76 3.83 -0.71
C LEU A 259 -15.71 4.88 -0.32
N ILE A 260 -15.40 5.00 0.97
CA ILE A 260 -14.52 6.01 1.55
C ILE A 260 -13.21 5.39 2.01
N ILE A 261 -12.11 5.90 1.46
CA ILE A 261 -10.74 5.49 1.77
C ILE A 261 -10.02 6.67 2.40
N LEU A 262 -9.48 6.47 3.60
CA LEU A 262 -8.72 7.47 4.33
C LEU A 262 -7.26 7.02 4.43
N TYR A 263 -6.37 7.80 3.83
CA TYR A 263 -4.93 7.67 3.98
C TYR A 263 -4.45 8.47 5.19
N ILE A 264 -3.57 7.91 6.01
CA ILE A 264 -3.10 8.60 7.23
C ILE A 264 -1.62 8.39 7.52
N HIS A 265 -0.91 9.46 7.82
CA HIS A 265 0.50 9.45 8.19
C HIS A 265 0.64 9.66 9.70
N TRP A 266 0.97 8.60 10.44
CA TRP A 266 0.77 8.55 11.90
C TRP A 266 1.63 7.51 12.62
N GLY A 267 1.57 7.54 13.96
CA GLY A 267 2.24 6.55 14.79
C GLY A 267 3.64 7.00 15.18
N ASP A 268 4.45 6.05 15.61
CA ASP A 268 5.83 6.31 16.00
C ASP A 268 6.76 5.53 15.08
N GLU A 269 7.83 6.18 14.62
CA GLU A 269 8.80 5.56 13.73
C GLU A 269 9.35 4.23 14.29
N TYR A 270 9.45 3.24 13.40
CA TYR A 270 10.10 1.96 13.59
C TYR A 270 9.47 1.05 14.65
N LYS A 271 8.21 1.29 15.01
CA LYS A 271 7.39 0.33 15.75
C LYS A 271 6.84 -0.72 14.79
N LEU A 272 7.10 -2.00 15.07
CA LEU A 272 6.57 -3.12 14.29
C LEU A 272 5.10 -3.41 14.57
N GLU A 273 4.54 -2.79 15.61
CA GLU A 273 3.16 -2.97 16.06
C GLU A 273 2.55 -1.59 16.33
N PRO A 274 1.29 -1.36 15.90
CA PRO A 274 0.66 -0.07 16.05
C PRO A 274 0.50 0.29 17.52
N ILE A 275 0.79 1.54 17.84
CA ILE A 275 0.63 2.09 19.19
C ILE A 275 -0.85 2.29 19.51
N ASP A 276 -1.19 2.38 20.80
CA ASP A 276 -2.58 2.53 21.27
C ASP A 276 -3.27 3.76 20.67
N GLY A 277 -2.51 4.84 20.41
CA GLY A 277 -3.01 6.03 19.73
C GLY A 277 -3.51 5.75 18.31
N GLN A 278 -2.75 4.98 17.50
CA GLN A 278 -3.19 4.59 16.15
C GLN A 278 -4.46 3.75 16.23
N LYS A 279 -4.51 2.75 17.13
CA LYS A 279 -5.69 1.90 17.31
C LYS A 279 -6.94 2.68 17.71
N THR A 280 -6.77 3.66 18.60
CA THR A 280 -7.87 4.53 19.06
C THR A 280 -8.43 5.37 17.92
N VAL A 281 -7.55 6.00 17.14
CA VAL A 281 -7.97 6.78 15.97
C VAL A 281 -8.60 5.87 14.91
N ALA A 282 -8.01 4.71 14.62
CA ALA A 282 -8.54 3.74 13.66
C ALA A 282 -9.97 3.30 14.01
N GLN A 283 -10.21 2.93 15.28
CA GLN A 283 -11.54 2.55 15.74
C GLN A 283 -12.53 3.70 15.60
N GLN A 284 -12.12 4.93 15.93
CA GLN A 284 -13.03 6.07 15.81
C GLN A 284 -13.35 6.41 14.35
N LEU A 285 -12.39 6.29 13.44
CA LEU A 285 -12.64 6.42 11.99
C LEU A 285 -13.60 5.33 11.48
N CYS A 286 -13.52 4.11 12.04
CA CYS A 286 -14.49 3.06 11.79
C CYS A 286 -15.90 3.46 12.26
N GLU A 287 -16.04 4.02 13.47
CA GLU A 287 -17.34 4.52 13.96
C GLU A 287 -17.93 5.63 13.08
N LEU A 288 -17.10 6.43 12.42
CA LEU A 288 -17.54 7.48 11.49
C LEU A 288 -17.99 6.95 10.12
N GLY A 289 -17.74 5.67 9.82
CA GLY A 289 -18.13 5.04 8.57
C GLY A 289 -17.07 5.13 7.47
N VAL A 290 -15.78 5.18 7.82
CA VAL A 290 -14.69 4.97 6.85
C VAL A 290 -14.63 3.50 6.47
N ASP A 291 -14.51 3.16 5.19
CA ASP A 291 -14.49 1.75 4.72
C ASP A 291 -13.08 1.16 4.75
N VAL A 292 -12.08 1.97 4.39
CA VAL A 292 -10.67 1.56 4.37
C VAL A 292 -9.77 2.64 4.94
N ILE A 293 -8.85 2.25 5.82
CA ILE A 293 -7.77 3.10 6.34
C ILE A 293 -6.45 2.55 5.81
N ILE A 294 -5.63 3.40 5.20
CA ILE A 294 -4.30 3.03 4.71
C ILE A 294 -3.26 3.95 5.33
N GLY A 295 -2.47 3.39 6.25
CA GLY A 295 -1.46 4.11 7.01
C GLY A 295 -0.06 4.05 6.41
N SER A 296 0.76 5.04 6.77
CA SER A 296 2.22 5.07 6.59
C SER A 296 2.87 5.89 7.71
N HIS A 297 4.18 6.17 7.65
CA HIS A 297 5.06 6.89 8.62
C HIS A 297 5.99 6.01 9.45
N PRO A 298 5.58 4.86 10.02
CA PRO A 298 6.48 4.06 10.85
C PRO A 298 7.74 3.57 10.11
N HIS A 299 7.79 3.69 8.78
CA HIS A 299 8.87 3.22 7.90
C HIS A 299 9.14 1.71 8.01
N VAL A 300 8.22 0.98 8.61
CA VAL A 300 8.17 -0.48 8.70
C VAL A 300 6.73 -0.90 8.40
N VAL A 301 6.58 -2.13 7.93
CA VAL A 301 5.26 -2.73 7.72
C VAL A 301 4.64 -3.05 9.08
N GLU A 302 3.45 -2.49 9.34
CA GLU A 302 2.63 -2.85 10.50
C GLU A 302 1.45 -3.74 10.07
N PRO A 303 0.86 -4.54 10.98
CA PRO A 303 -0.27 -5.41 10.67
C PRO A 303 -1.49 -4.72 10.04
N MET A 304 -2.38 -5.54 9.48
CA MET A 304 -3.75 -5.12 9.17
C MET A 304 -4.77 -5.70 10.15
N GLU A 305 -5.88 -4.98 10.31
CA GLU A 305 -7.00 -5.37 11.15
C GLU A 305 -8.33 -5.08 10.45
N ILE A 306 -9.35 -5.89 10.73
CA ILE A 306 -10.73 -5.58 10.37
C ILE A 306 -11.44 -5.10 11.64
N LEU A 307 -11.74 -3.81 11.67
CA LEU A 307 -12.43 -3.16 12.78
C LEU A 307 -13.93 -3.23 12.54
N THR A 308 -14.72 -3.53 13.56
CA THR A 308 -16.19 -3.49 13.48
C THR A 308 -16.69 -2.30 14.28
N SER A 309 -17.63 -1.53 13.71
CA SER A 309 -18.23 -0.42 14.43
C SER A 309 -19.10 -0.96 15.57
N GLN A 310 -18.96 -0.32 16.73
CA GLN A 310 -19.76 -0.62 17.92
C GLN A 310 -21.16 -0.03 17.82
N SER A 311 -21.30 1.09 17.10
CA SER A 311 -22.58 1.77 16.90
C SER A 311 -23.39 1.21 15.72
N ASP A 312 -22.71 0.70 14.69
CA ASP A 312 -23.30 -0.03 13.56
C ASP A 312 -22.54 -1.35 13.31
N PRO A 313 -22.97 -2.47 13.91
CA PRO A 313 -22.32 -3.77 13.72
C PRO A 313 -22.33 -4.30 12.28
N SER A 314 -23.07 -3.66 11.37
CA SER A 314 -23.04 -3.99 9.94
C SER A 314 -21.89 -3.28 9.20
N HIS A 315 -21.32 -2.24 9.79
CA HIS A 315 -20.16 -1.53 9.26
C HIS A 315 -18.86 -2.13 9.77
N SER A 316 -17.87 -2.25 8.88
CA SER A 316 -16.51 -2.65 9.24
C SER A 316 -15.50 -1.93 8.37
N THR A 317 -14.34 -1.64 8.95
CA THR A 317 -13.24 -0.95 8.29
C THR A 317 -12.05 -1.87 8.13
N ILE A 318 -11.47 -1.89 6.94
CA ILE A 318 -10.18 -2.54 6.68
C ILE A 318 -9.08 -1.53 7.04
N CYS A 319 -8.30 -1.80 8.08
CA CYS A 319 -7.22 -0.91 8.52
C CYS A 319 -5.87 -1.53 8.24
N PHE A 320 -5.10 -0.90 7.35
CA PHE A 320 -3.67 -1.15 7.15
C PHE A 320 -2.92 -0.12 7.99
N TYR A 321 -2.25 -0.51 9.07
CA TYR A 321 -1.67 0.49 9.99
C TYR A 321 -0.43 1.19 9.41
N SER A 322 0.40 0.46 8.64
CA SER A 322 1.53 1.01 7.89
C SER A 322 1.91 0.09 6.73
N LEU A 323 2.07 0.66 5.53
CA LEU A 323 2.61 -0.05 4.37
C LEU A 323 4.14 -0.08 4.31
N GLY A 324 4.83 0.63 5.20
CA GLY A 324 6.29 0.70 5.26
C GLY A 324 6.93 1.47 4.12
N ASN A 325 8.23 1.31 3.96
CA ASN A 325 8.99 2.01 2.92
C ASN A 325 8.77 1.37 1.55
N TYR A 326 8.34 2.18 0.58
CA TYR A 326 8.29 1.76 -0.81
C TYR A 326 9.61 2.00 -1.52
N ILE A 327 10.21 3.19 -1.36
CA ILE A 327 11.59 3.45 -1.75
C ILE A 327 12.26 4.41 -0.76
N SER A 328 13.37 3.95 -0.17
CA SER A 328 14.17 4.73 0.78
C SER A 328 15.61 4.17 0.86
N ASN A 329 16.47 4.84 1.62
CA ASN A 329 17.78 4.30 2.00
C ASN A 329 17.87 4.08 3.53
N GLN A 330 16.73 3.99 4.22
CA GLN A 330 16.68 3.50 5.59
C GLN A 330 16.93 1.98 5.54
N ASN A 331 18.20 1.60 5.51
CA ASN A 331 18.61 0.21 5.41
C ASN A 331 19.61 -0.16 6.52
N ARG A 332 19.78 -1.47 6.73
CA ARG A 332 20.59 -2.04 7.79
C ARG A 332 22.05 -1.61 7.81
N LEU A 333 22.59 -1.16 6.67
CA LEU A 333 23.98 -0.74 6.53
C LEU A 333 24.18 0.75 6.80
N SER A 334 23.32 1.61 6.28
CA SER A 334 23.51 3.06 6.36
C SER A 334 22.73 3.73 7.49
N PHE A 335 21.75 3.05 8.08
CA PHE A 335 20.92 3.62 9.13
C PHE A 335 21.46 3.27 10.52
N SER A 336 22.62 3.86 10.86
CA SER A 336 23.40 3.51 12.06
C SER A 336 22.77 3.94 13.39
N ASP A 337 21.83 4.89 13.35
CA ASP A 337 21.26 5.51 14.54
C ASP A 337 20.11 4.70 15.17
N LEU A 338 19.65 3.64 14.48
CA LEU A 338 18.67 2.69 15.00
C LEU A 338 19.29 1.44 15.60
N ASP A 339 18.53 0.80 16.48
CA ASP A 339 18.85 -0.54 16.99
C ASP A 339 19.02 -1.51 15.82
N TYR A 340 20.06 -2.35 15.89
CA TYR A 340 20.45 -3.27 14.83
C TYR A 340 19.33 -4.22 14.45
N ASP A 341 18.50 -4.62 15.43
CA ASP A 341 17.41 -5.58 15.23
C ASP A 341 16.23 -5.01 14.43
N ILE A 342 16.08 -3.68 14.35
CA ILE A 342 14.94 -3.04 13.66
C ILE A 342 15.28 -2.67 12.21
N ARG A 343 16.53 -2.35 11.91
CA ARG A 343 16.95 -1.87 10.59
C ARG A 343 16.59 -2.79 9.40
N PRO A 344 16.60 -4.13 9.53
CA PRO A 344 16.18 -5.00 8.43
C PRO A 344 14.71 -4.80 8.03
N TYR A 345 13.87 -4.34 8.96
CA TYR A 345 12.44 -4.10 8.69
C TYR A 345 12.20 -2.80 7.93
N THR A 346 13.11 -1.83 8.02
CA THR A 346 12.94 -0.52 7.35
C THR A 346 13.21 -0.57 5.85
N GLU A 347 13.74 -1.70 5.37
CA GLU A 347 13.97 -1.96 3.94
C GLU A 347 12.74 -2.53 3.24
N ASN A 348 11.71 -2.89 4.01
CA ASN A 348 10.53 -3.62 3.54
C ASN A 348 9.35 -2.67 3.39
N GLY A 349 8.49 -3.02 2.44
CA GLY A 349 7.21 -2.36 2.24
C GLY A 349 6.19 -3.30 1.65
N LEU A 350 5.04 -2.74 1.28
CA LEU A 350 3.94 -3.44 0.63
C LEU A 350 3.39 -2.62 -0.54
N MET A 351 3.00 -3.34 -1.60
CA MET A 351 1.92 -2.89 -2.47
C MET A 351 0.66 -3.64 -2.07
N VAL A 352 -0.42 -2.92 -1.78
CA VAL A 352 -1.75 -3.48 -1.50
C VAL A 352 -2.66 -3.14 -2.67
N THR A 353 -3.37 -4.12 -3.21
CA THR A 353 -4.38 -3.93 -4.26
C THR A 353 -5.74 -4.34 -3.74
N LEU A 354 -6.67 -3.39 -3.75
CA LEU A 354 -8.07 -3.64 -3.46
C LEU A 354 -8.82 -3.87 -4.76
N THR A 355 -9.48 -5.02 -4.89
CA THR A 355 -10.50 -5.20 -5.92
C THR A 355 -11.83 -4.73 -5.36
N ILE A 356 -12.41 -3.68 -5.95
CA ILE A 356 -13.68 -3.09 -5.52
C ILE A 356 -14.74 -3.44 -6.55
N ARG A 357 -15.86 -3.99 -6.09
CA ARG A 357 -16.99 -4.40 -6.91
C ARG A 357 -18.16 -3.47 -6.69
N LYS A 358 -18.78 -3.03 -7.79
CA LYS A 358 -20.08 -2.36 -7.81
C LYS A 358 -21.10 -3.20 -8.57
N TYR A 359 -22.19 -3.57 -7.91
CA TYR A 359 -23.32 -4.24 -8.56
C TYR A 359 -24.24 -3.23 -9.27
N SER A 360 -25.01 -3.73 -10.24
CA SER A 360 -26.08 -2.99 -10.93
C SER A 360 -27.21 -2.53 -10.00
N THR A 361 -27.32 -3.12 -8.82
CA THR A 361 -28.21 -2.68 -7.72
C THR A 361 -27.72 -1.41 -7.03
N GLY A 362 -26.45 -1.05 -7.21
CA GLY A 362 -25.79 0.07 -6.54
C GLY A 362 -24.91 -0.33 -5.35
N ASP A 363 -24.96 -1.59 -4.90
CA ASP A 363 -24.14 -2.07 -3.79
C ASP A 363 -22.65 -2.11 -4.16
N VAL A 364 -21.80 -1.59 -3.29
CA VAL A 364 -20.34 -1.52 -3.48
C VAL A 364 -19.62 -2.22 -2.33
N TYR A 365 -18.62 -3.03 -2.65
CA TYR A 365 -17.83 -3.78 -1.68
C TYR A 365 -16.35 -3.81 -2.05
N VAL A 366 -15.47 -3.82 -1.05
CA VAL A 366 -14.12 -4.36 -1.24
C VAL A 366 -14.24 -5.88 -1.38
N LYS A 367 -14.18 -6.37 -2.62
CA LYS A 367 -14.37 -7.79 -2.95
C LYS A 367 -13.20 -8.64 -2.47
N SER A 368 -11.98 -8.16 -2.66
CA SER A 368 -10.77 -8.88 -2.26
C SER A 368 -9.60 -7.93 -2.07
N ILE A 369 -8.64 -8.38 -1.26
CA ILE A 369 -7.34 -7.77 -1.05
C ILE A 369 -6.29 -8.70 -1.65
N ASP A 370 -5.44 -8.14 -2.50
CA ASP A 370 -4.16 -8.74 -2.88
C ASP A 370 -3.04 -7.88 -2.28
N TYR A 371 -1.90 -8.49 -1.99
CA TYR A 371 -0.72 -7.75 -1.53
C TYR A 371 0.56 -8.35 -2.11
N THR A 372 1.59 -7.52 -2.22
CA THR A 372 2.93 -7.94 -2.64
C THR A 372 3.93 -7.32 -1.67
N PRO A 373 4.58 -8.15 -0.83
CA PRO A 373 5.74 -7.69 -0.07
C PRO A 373 6.83 -7.20 -1.01
N THR A 374 7.38 -6.03 -0.71
CA THR A 374 8.45 -5.41 -1.47
C THR A 374 9.68 -5.19 -0.61
N TRP A 375 10.84 -5.11 -1.26
CA TRP A 375 12.11 -4.78 -0.62
C TRP A 375 12.88 -3.80 -1.49
N VAL A 376 13.54 -2.84 -0.87
CA VAL A 376 14.41 -1.90 -1.58
C VAL A 376 15.79 -2.52 -1.76
N HIS A 377 16.03 -3.12 -2.92
CA HIS A 377 17.30 -3.73 -3.26
C HIS A 377 18.32 -2.64 -3.63
N ARG A 378 19.34 -2.50 -2.79
CA ARG A 378 20.50 -1.64 -3.00
C ARG A 378 21.72 -2.46 -3.42
N TYR A 379 22.26 -2.20 -4.60
CA TYR A 379 23.38 -2.97 -5.16
C TYR A 379 24.44 -2.06 -5.79
N PRO A 380 25.72 -2.44 -5.81
CA PRO A 380 26.77 -1.67 -6.46
C PRO A 380 26.73 -1.83 -7.99
N ASP A 381 27.03 -0.76 -8.73
CA ASP A 381 27.05 -0.76 -10.21
C ASP A 381 28.38 -0.33 -10.85
N GLY A 382 29.42 -0.12 -10.01
CA GLY A 382 30.75 0.34 -10.45
C GLY A 382 30.93 1.87 -10.44
N SER A 383 29.84 2.64 -10.51
CA SER A 383 29.81 4.11 -10.33
C SER A 383 29.32 4.53 -8.94
N GLY A 384 28.65 3.63 -8.23
CA GLY A 384 28.13 3.87 -6.90
C GLY A 384 27.19 2.74 -6.49
N TYR A 385 25.99 3.11 -6.07
CA TYR A 385 24.91 2.19 -5.78
C TYR A 385 23.75 2.42 -6.73
N GLN A 386 22.88 1.44 -6.88
CA GLN A 386 21.60 1.55 -7.56
C GLN A 386 20.51 1.02 -6.64
N TYR A 387 19.29 1.47 -6.88
CA TYR A 387 18.13 1.18 -6.05
C TYR A 387 16.99 0.71 -6.93
N ASN A 388 16.33 -0.37 -6.52
CA ASN A 388 15.11 -0.84 -7.16
C ASN A 388 14.19 -1.47 -6.11
N VAL A 389 12.91 -1.22 -6.25
CA VAL A 389 11.88 -1.95 -5.53
C VAL A 389 11.72 -3.31 -6.19
N VAL A 390 11.94 -4.39 -5.43
CA VAL A 390 11.71 -5.76 -5.90
C VAL A 390 10.43 -6.33 -5.29
N PRO A 391 9.58 -7.00 -6.10
CA PRO A 391 8.47 -7.77 -5.58
C PRO A 391 9.00 -9.10 -5.03
N LEU A 392 8.98 -9.27 -3.71
CA LEU A 392 9.69 -10.34 -3.01
C LEU A 392 9.24 -11.77 -3.41
N PRO A 393 7.94 -12.09 -3.60
CA PRO A 393 7.54 -13.44 -4.01
C PRO A 393 8.15 -13.86 -5.37
N GLN A 394 8.16 -12.95 -6.35
CA GLN A 394 8.74 -13.20 -7.67
C GLN A 394 10.27 -13.17 -7.62
N ALA A 395 10.85 -12.22 -6.88
CA ALA A 395 12.30 -12.08 -6.78
C ALA A 395 12.96 -13.26 -6.04
N THR A 396 12.31 -13.83 -5.02
CA THR A 396 12.83 -15.01 -4.31
C THR A 396 12.65 -16.31 -5.10
N SER A 397 11.68 -16.38 -6.02
CA SER A 397 11.45 -17.57 -6.87
C SER A 397 12.30 -17.58 -8.14
N ASP A 398 12.68 -16.42 -8.68
CA ASP A 398 13.63 -16.29 -9.79
C ASP A 398 14.62 -15.12 -9.57
N PRO A 399 15.58 -15.26 -8.64
CA PRO A 399 16.43 -14.14 -8.22
C PRO A 399 17.26 -13.50 -9.34
N ALA A 400 17.70 -14.30 -10.32
CA ALA A 400 18.52 -13.83 -11.42
C ALA A 400 17.79 -12.81 -12.30
N SER A 401 16.49 -13.00 -12.55
CA SER A 401 15.67 -12.07 -13.35
C SER A 401 15.45 -10.70 -12.66
N TYR A 402 15.65 -10.64 -11.35
CA TYR A 402 15.54 -9.42 -10.54
C TYR A 402 16.91 -8.83 -10.16
N GLY A 403 17.99 -9.33 -10.76
CA GLY A 403 19.35 -8.84 -10.52
C GLY A 403 19.89 -9.16 -9.13
N LEU A 404 19.31 -10.14 -8.43
CA LEU A 404 19.80 -10.59 -7.12
C LEU A 404 20.97 -11.55 -7.31
N THR A 405 22.09 -11.27 -6.66
CA THR A 405 23.30 -12.12 -6.68
C THR A 405 23.31 -13.11 -5.52
N GLU A 406 24.01 -14.23 -5.70
CA GLU A 406 24.36 -15.21 -4.64
C GLU A 406 25.35 -14.58 -3.66
N SER A 407 24.84 -13.67 -2.85
CA SER A 407 25.55 -12.89 -1.85
C SER A 407 24.59 -12.56 -0.73
N ASP A 408 25.11 -12.29 0.47
CA ASP A 408 24.32 -11.85 1.61
C ASP A 408 23.38 -10.69 1.24
N PHE A 409 23.81 -9.78 0.36
CA PHE A 409 23.05 -8.59 -0.07
C PHE A 409 22.12 -8.80 -1.27
N GLY A 410 21.91 -10.04 -1.72
CA GLY A 410 21.02 -10.38 -2.82
C GLY A 410 19.97 -11.39 -2.39
N VAL A 411 20.18 -12.67 -2.73
CA VAL A 411 19.19 -13.75 -2.52
C VAL A 411 18.79 -13.90 -1.04
N ASP A 412 19.77 -13.96 -0.14
CA ASP A 412 19.51 -14.25 1.28
C ASP A 412 18.73 -13.13 1.98
N HIS A 413 19.06 -11.86 1.70
CA HIS A 413 18.32 -10.72 2.24
C HIS A 413 16.91 -10.62 1.67
N ALA A 414 16.71 -10.90 0.38
CA ALA A 414 15.37 -10.94 -0.20
C ALA A 414 14.52 -12.05 0.46
N ALA A 415 15.10 -13.24 0.67
CA ALA A 415 14.42 -14.33 1.37
C ALA A 415 14.07 -13.96 2.82
N ALA A 416 15.01 -13.33 3.54
CA ALA A 416 14.77 -12.85 4.90
C ALA A 416 13.69 -11.76 4.96
N ALA A 417 13.72 -10.80 4.03
CA ALA A 417 12.70 -9.75 3.91
C ALA A 417 11.30 -10.34 3.67
N LEU A 418 11.19 -11.34 2.80
CA LEU A 418 9.93 -12.05 2.55
C LEU A 418 9.45 -12.77 3.82
N GLN A 419 10.35 -13.47 4.51
CA GLN A 419 10.03 -14.20 5.74
C GLN A 419 9.56 -13.25 6.87
N MET A 420 10.09 -12.03 6.94
CA MET A 420 9.67 -11.03 7.92
C MET A 420 8.31 -10.41 7.57
N THR A 421 8.04 -10.17 6.28
CA THR A 421 6.92 -9.33 5.86
C THR A 421 5.65 -10.13 5.51
N ASP A 422 5.79 -11.29 4.86
CA ASP A 422 4.64 -12.07 4.40
C ASP A 422 3.72 -12.58 5.53
N PRO A 423 4.23 -13.05 6.68
CA PRO A 423 3.38 -13.52 7.78
C PRO A 423 2.51 -12.43 8.41
N VAL A 424 2.89 -11.15 8.26
CA VAL A 424 2.14 -10.00 8.81
C VAL A 424 0.79 -9.84 8.10
N PHE A 425 0.68 -10.27 6.83
CA PHE A 425 -0.48 -10.05 5.97
C PHE A 425 -1.17 -11.32 5.46
N SER A 426 -0.44 -12.41 5.25
CA SER A 426 -0.96 -13.64 4.62
C SER A 426 -2.23 -14.18 5.29
N ALA A 427 -2.21 -14.36 6.61
CA ALA A 427 -3.35 -14.88 7.36
C ALA A 427 -4.57 -13.94 7.38
N PRO A 428 -4.45 -12.63 7.75
CA PRO A 428 -5.60 -11.73 7.77
C PRO A 428 -6.19 -11.48 6.38
N VAL A 429 -5.36 -11.39 5.32
CA VAL A 429 -5.84 -11.26 3.94
C VAL A 429 -6.62 -12.49 3.50
N LEU A 430 -6.11 -13.71 3.78
CA LEU A 430 -6.83 -14.94 3.47
C LEU A 430 -8.18 -15.02 4.20
N ALA A 431 -8.20 -14.64 5.48
CA ALA A 431 -9.43 -14.61 6.27
C ALA A 431 -10.45 -13.62 5.70
N PHE A 432 -10.02 -12.39 5.36
CA PHE A 432 -10.87 -11.39 4.73
C PHE A 432 -11.42 -11.88 3.38
N ASN A 433 -10.56 -12.36 2.48
CA ASN A 433 -10.97 -12.82 1.15
C ASN A 433 -11.94 -14.00 1.22
N THR A 434 -11.74 -14.93 2.17
CA THR A 434 -12.67 -16.05 2.39
C THR A 434 -14.03 -15.54 2.86
N LYS A 435 -14.05 -14.64 3.86
CA LYS A 435 -15.28 -14.03 4.37
C LYS A 435 -16.03 -13.29 3.26
N MET A 436 -15.35 -12.44 2.49
CA MET A 436 -15.98 -11.68 1.42
C MET A 436 -16.52 -12.55 0.29
N ALA A 437 -15.84 -13.66 -0.03
CA ALA A 437 -16.36 -14.61 -1.02
C ALA A 437 -17.70 -15.21 -0.58
N ASP A 438 -17.83 -15.58 0.70
CA ASP A 438 -19.08 -16.10 1.27
C ASP A 438 -20.18 -15.03 1.31
N GLU A 439 -19.86 -13.80 1.73
CA GLU A 439 -20.82 -12.68 1.78
C GLU A 439 -21.34 -12.29 0.39
N ILE A 440 -20.45 -12.24 -0.60
CA ILE A 440 -20.82 -11.96 -2.00
C ILE A 440 -21.70 -13.08 -2.57
N ALA A 441 -21.41 -14.34 -2.26
CA ALA A 441 -22.24 -15.47 -2.67
C ALA A 441 -23.63 -15.41 -2.02
N ALA A 442 -23.70 -15.08 -0.73
CA ALA A 442 -24.96 -14.93 0.01
C ALA A 442 -25.80 -13.76 -0.54
N PHE A 443 -25.19 -12.61 -0.81
CA PHE A 443 -25.84 -11.46 -1.45
C PHE A 443 -26.45 -11.83 -2.81
N SER A 444 -25.65 -12.47 -3.66
CA SER A 444 -26.09 -12.89 -5.00
C SER A 444 -27.25 -13.88 -4.92
N GLN A 445 -27.19 -14.84 -3.99
CA GLN A 445 -28.27 -15.80 -3.77
C GLN A 445 -29.56 -15.12 -3.30
N ALA A 446 -29.46 -14.19 -2.34
CA ALA A 446 -30.60 -13.44 -1.83
C ALA A 446 -31.28 -12.60 -2.93
N TYR A 447 -30.51 -11.98 -3.82
CA TYR A 447 -31.03 -11.26 -4.99
C TYR A 447 -31.90 -12.17 -5.87
N TYR A 448 -31.40 -13.35 -6.24
CA TYR A 448 -32.15 -14.28 -7.11
C TYR A 448 -33.37 -14.89 -6.43
N ASP A 449 -33.32 -15.13 -5.12
CA ASP A 449 -34.47 -15.65 -4.38
C ASP A 449 -35.59 -14.60 -4.26
N ASN A 450 -35.23 -13.32 -4.08
CA ASN A 450 -36.19 -12.21 -4.13
C ASN A 450 -36.82 -12.05 -5.51
N LEU A 451 -36.03 -12.19 -6.58
CA LEU A 451 -36.53 -12.14 -7.96
C LEU A 451 -37.57 -13.25 -8.22
N LYS A 452 -37.26 -14.49 -7.81
CA LYS A 452 -38.18 -15.63 -7.93
C LYS A 452 -39.48 -15.38 -7.16
N ALA A 453 -39.39 -14.88 -5.93
CA ALA A 453 -40.55 -14.57 -5.11
C ALA A 453 -41.45 -13.51 -5.76
N ALA A 454 -40.86 -12.47 -6.36
CA ALA A 454 -41.58 -11.41 -7.06
C ALA A 454 -42.30 -11.90 -8.33
N THR A 455 -41.77 -12.91 -9.02
CA THR A 455 -42.41 -13.51 -10.21
C THR A 455 -43.47 -14.56 -9.89
N ALA A 456 -43.53 -15.04 -8.65
CA ALA A 456 -44.43 -16.10 -8.22
C ALA A 456 -45.77 -15.61 -7.62
N GLY A 457 -45.90 -14.30 -7.35
CA GLY A 457 -47.13 -13.64 -6.88
C GLY A 457 -47.73 -12.75 -7.96
#